data_AF-A0AAN9DKP6-F1
#
_entry.id   AF-A0AAN9DKP6-F1
#
_cell.length_a   1.000
_cell.length_b   1.000
_cell.length_c   1.000
_cell.angle_alpha   90.00
_cell.angle_beta   90.00
_cell.angle_gamma   90.00
#
_symmetry.space_group_name_H-M   'P 1'
#
loop_
_entity.id
_entity.type
_entity.pdbx_description
1 polymer ?
#
loop_
_entity_poly.entity_id
_entity_poly.type
_entity_poly.pdbx_seq_one_letter_code
_entity_poly.pdbx_strand_id
1 'polypeptide(L)'
;MKDDFFIKIETWHKPDIGTTENPHGLPPEEWEEIEIVPIDIADRSQVDDVDYKPEEDPAIYHSEKTGRGPLGPEWKKELHNGNCPYMTAYKLVTVHFRWWGLQGRVENFIHKQEKRLFTNFHRQLFCWLDRWVDLTMDDIRRMEEETQRELDQMRSQGSVRGMKAGED
;
A
#
# COMPACT_ATOMS: atom_id res chain seq x y z
N MET A 1 10.78 22.78 -4.56
CA MET A 1 9.79 23.08 -5.60
C MET A 1 8.63 23.94 -5.13
N LYS A 2 8.60 24.45 -3.87
CA LYS A 2 7.47 25.26 -3.36
C LYS A 2 6.14 24.60 -3.72
N ASP A 3 5.22 25.34 -4.33
CA ASP A 3 3.91 24.87 -4.73
C ASP A 3 3.91 24.12 -6.07
N ASP A 4 5.04 24.07 -6.78
CA ASP A 4 5.18 23.36 -8.06
C ASP A 4 5.32 21.84 -7.89
N PHE A 5 5.36 21.32 -6.66
CA PHE A 5 5.35 19.89 -6.40
C PHE A 5 4.68 19.54 -5.07
N PHE A 6 3.71 18.63 -5.13
CA PHE A 6 3.27 17.91 -3.95
C PHE A 6 2.74 16.52 -4.31
N ILE A 7 2.79 15.63 -3.32
CA ILE A 7 2.08 14.35 -3.31
C ILE A 7 1.25 14.38 -2.04
N LYS A 8 -0.07 14.24 -2.18
CA LYS A 8 -1.02 14.17 -1.06
C LYS A 8 -1.69 12.80 -1.09
N ILE A 9 -1.68 12.11 0.05
CA ILE A 9 -2.34 10.80 0.21
C ILE A 9 -3.33 10.94 1.35
N GLU A 10 -4.61 10.98 1.01
CA GLU A 10 -5.72 10.99 1.97
C GLU A 10 -6.30 9.58 2.04
N THR A 11 -6.39 8.99 3.24
CA THR A 11 -6.83 7.60 3.39
C THR A 11 -8.02 7.48 4.33
N TRP A 12 -9.09 6.87 3.86
CA TRP A 12 -10.14 6.31 4.72
C TRP A 12 -9.97 4.80 4.87
N HIS A 13 -10.00 4.31 6.10
CA HIS A 13 -10.05 2.89 6.41
C HIS A 13 -11.49 2.55 6.82
N LYS A 14 -12.21 1.77 5.99
CA LYS A 14 -13.62 1.43 6.23
C LYS A 14 -13.84 -0.07 6.39
N PRO A 15 -14.79 -0.51 7.24
CA PRO A 15 -15.13 -1.92 7.42
C PRO A 15 -16.06 -2.41 6.29
N ASP A 16 -15.62 -2.28 5.04
CA ASP A 16 -16.34 -2.73 3.85
C ASP A 16 -15.39 -3.48 2.88
N ILE A 17 -15.93 -3.92 1.75
CA ILE A 17 -15.20 -4.66 0.71
C ILE A 17 -14.90 -3.81 -0.53
N GLY A 18 -14.82 -2.48 -0.38
CA GLY A 18 -14.54 -1.59 -1.51
C GLY A 18 -15.79 -1.08 -2.21
N THR A 19 -16.96 -1.14 -1.56
CA THR A 19 -18.25 -0.76 -2.14
C THR A 19 -18.67 0.68 -1.88
N THR A 20 -18.04 1.38 -0.92
CA THR A 20 -18.30 2.81 -0.71
C THR A 20 -17.84 3.62 -1.92
N GLU A 21 -18.77 4.22 -2.63
CA GLU A 21 -18.51 5.21 -3.68
C GLU A 21 -18.13 6.56 -3.07
N ASN A 22 -17.17 7.26 -3.68
CA ASN A 22 -16.68 8.58 -3.25
C ASN A 22 -16.48 8.71 -1.72
N PRO A 23 -15.62 7.87 -1.11
CA PRO A 23 -15.45 7.80 0.35
C PRO A 23 -14.90 9.09 0.97
N HIS A 24 -14.27 9.95 0.15
CA HIS A 24 -13.71 11.25 0.54
C HIS A 24 -14.70 12.40 0.41
N GLY A 25 -15.88 12.18 -0.19
CA GLY A 25 -16.90 13.20 -0.35
C GLY A 25 -16.48 14.35 -1.28
N LEU A 26 -15.74 14.04 -2.33
CA LEU A 26 -15.36 15.02 -3.35
C LEU A 26 -16.60 15.56 -4.09
N PRO A 27 -16.59 16.80 -4.58
CA PRO A 27 -17.62 17.29 -5.50
C PRO A 27 -17.81 16.35 -6.70
N PRO A 28 -19.03 16.18 -7.23
CA PRO A 28 -19.30 15.28 -8.36
C PRO A 28 -18.38 15.49 -9.56
N GLU A 29 -18.11 16.75 -9.92
CA GLU A 29 -17.24 17.14 -11.02
C GLU A 29 -15.79 16.70 -10.83
N GLU A 30 -15.27 16.72 -9.60
CA GLU A 30 -13.92 16.23 -9.31
C GLU A 30 -13.91 14.71 -9.27
N TRP A 31 -14.96 14.08 -8.72
CA TRP A 31 -15.08 12.62 -8.63
C TRP A 31 -15.14 11.94 -10.00
N GLU A 32 -15.79 12.56 -10.98
CA GLU A 32 -15.84 12.07 -12.36
C GLU A 32 -14.46 11.97 -13.03
N GLU A 33 -13.48 12.76 -12.59
CA GLU A 33 -12.10 12.73 -13.09
C GLU A 33 -11.22 11.68 -12.38
N ILE A 34 -11.70 11.06 -11.29
CA ILE A 34 -10.93 10.10 -10.50
C ILE A 34 -10.89 8.73 -11.18
N GLU A 35 -9.68 8.23 -11.44
CA GLU A 35 -9.45 6.83 -11.79
C GLU A 35 -9.46 5.94 -10.54
N ILE A 36 -10.37 4.96 -10.50
CA ILE A 36 -10.38 3.94 -9.45
C ILE A 36 -9.44 2.79 -9.84
N VAL A 37 -8.40 2.58 -9.03
CA VAL A 37 -7.41 1.52 -9.24
C VAL A 37 -7.47 0.48 -8.12
N PRO A 38 -8.12 -0.68 -8.33
CA PRO A 38 -8.12 -1.76 -7.37
C PRO A 38 -6.71 -2.37 -7.21
N ILE A 39 -6.31 -2.64 -5.97
CA ILE A 39 -5.13 -3.43 -5.63
C ILE A 39 -5.60 -4.76 -5.04
N ASP A 40 -5.14 -5.87 -5.63
CA ASP A 40 -5.38 -7.21 -5.11
C ASP A 40 -4.07 -7.82 -4.62
N ILE A 41 -3.92 -7.94 -3.30
CA ILE A 41 -2.69 -8.42 -2.68
C ILE A 41 -2.40 -9.89 -2.99
N ALA A 42 -3.39 -10.67 -3.42
CA ALA A 42 -3.22 -12.08 -3.81
C ALA A 42 -2.91 -12.25 -5.31
N ASP A 43 -3.13 -11.21 -6.12
CA ASP A 43 -2.95 -11.27 -7.57
C ASP A 43 -1.47 -11.09 -7.94
N ARG A 44 -0.82 -12.20 -8.31
CA ARG A 44 0.59 -12.22 -8.73
C ARG A 44 0.87 -11.32 -9.94
N SER A 45 -0.13 -11.07 -10.80
CA SER A 45 0.06 -10.23 -12.00
C SER A 45 0.22 -8.74 -11.69
N GLN A 46 -0.12 -8.30 -10.48
CA GLN A 46 0.03 -6.90 -10.04
C GLN A 46 1.41 -6.60 -9.42
N VAL A 47 2.31 -7.58 -9.38
CA VAL A 47 3.64 -7.47 -8.79
C VAL A 47 4.69 -7.68 -9.88
N ASP A 48 5.61 -6.74 -10.01
CA ASP A 48 6.73 -6.88 -10.94
C ASP A 48 7.67 -8.01 -10.48
N ASP A 49 8.25 -8.74 -11.43
CA ASP A 49 9.15 -9.86 -11.11
C ASP A 49 10.36 -9.45 -10.26
N VAL A 50 10.81 -8.20 -10.39
CA VAL A 50 11.93 -7.64 -9.60
C VAL A 50 11.57 -7.42 -8.13
N ASP A 51 10.29 -7.29 -7.81
CA ASP A 51 9.79 -7.08 -6.45
C ASP A 51 9.29 -8.36 -5.80
N TYR A 52 8.99 -9.38 -6.61
CA TYR A 52 8.40 -10.60 -6.10
C TYR A 52 9.35 -11.34 -5.15
N LYS A 53 8.84 -11.61 -3.94
CA LYS A 53 9.47 -12.47 -2.95
C LYS A 53 8.46 -13.49 -2.44
N PRO A 54 8.75 -14.80 -2.48
CA PRO A 54 7.84 -15.83 -1.98
C PRO A 54 7.42 -15.60 -0.52
N GLU A 55 8.33 -15.14 0.33
CA GLU A 55 8.06 -14.85 1.75
C GLU A 55 7.15 -13.63 1.99
N GLU A 56 6.89 -12.84 0.95
CA GLU A 56 5.98 -11.69 0.95
C GLU A 56 4.79 -11.94 0.01
N ASP A 57 4.42 -13.22 -0.22
CA ASP A 57 3.29 -13.60 -1.07
C ASP A 57 2.07 -14.11 -0.28
N PRO A 58 0.99 -13.32 -0.17
CA PRO A 58 -0.26 -13.72 0.49
C PRO A 58 -0.94 -14.94 -0.12
N ALA A 59 -0.67 -15.26 -1.40
CA ALA A 59 -1.24 -16.41 -2.07
C ALA A 59 -0.66 -17.76 -1.58
N ILE A 60 0.46 -17.72 -0.85
CA ILE A 60 1.10 -18.91 -0.27
C ILE A 60 1.37 -18.77 1.24
N TYR A 61 1.29 -17.56 1.79
CA TYR A 61 1.43 -17.33 3.23
C TYR A 61 0.20 -17.80 4.00
N HIS A 62 0.44 -18.49 5.11
CA HIS A 62 -0.58 -18.89 6.08
C HIS A 62 -0.12 -18.46 7.48
N SER A 63 -0.93 -17.67 8.16
CA SER A 63 -0.65 -17.22 9.53
C SER A 63 -0.86 -18.35 10.54
N GLU A 64 0.16 -18.64 11.34
CA GLU A 64 0.08 -19.64 12.40
C GLU A 64 -0.77 -19.16 13.58
N LYS A 65 -0.78 -17.86 13.87
CA LYS A 65 -1.51 -17.30 15.02
C LYS A 65 -2.99 -17.12 14.76
N THR A 66 -3.38 -16.76 13.53
CA THR A 66 -4.78 -16.44 13.21
C THR A 66 -5.44 -17.44 12.26
N GLY A 67 -4.67 -18.33 11.63
CA GLY A 67 -5.16 -19.26 10.61
C GLY A 67 -5.65 -18.57 9.33
N ARG A 68 -5.20 -17.33 9.05
CA ARG A 68 -5.59 -16.58 7.86
C ARG A 68 -4.62 -16.87 6.71
N GLY A 69 -5.15 -16.85 5.49
CA GLY A 69 -4.40 -17.24 4.30
C GLY A 69 -4.31 -18.77 4.16
N PRO A 70 -3.77 -19.29 3.05
CA PRO A 70 -3.38 -18.55 1.85
C PRO A 70 -4.57 -17.90 1.14
N LEU A 71 -4.34 -16.75 0.50
CA LEU A 71 -5.37 -16.04 -0.26
C LEU A 71 -5.43 -16.58 -1.69
N GLY A 72 -6.41 -17.45 -1.97
CA GLY A 72 -6.66 -17.95 -3.33
C GLY A 72 -7.31 -16.90 -4.27
N PRO A 73 -7.49 -17.19 -5.57
CA PRO A 73 -8.06 -16.24 -6.53
C PRO A 73 -9.45 -15.71 -6.17
N GLU A 74 -10.24 -16.49 -5.42
CA GLU A 74 -11.61 -16.15 -5.02
C GLU A 74 -11.70 -15.65 -3.57
N TRP A 75 -10.57 -15.32 -2.93
CA TRP A 75 -10.50 -14.97 -1.51
C TRP A 75 -11.47 -13.85 -1.11
N LYS A 76 -11.69 -12.87 -1.98
CA LYS A 76 -12.66 -11.76 -1.74
C LYS A 76 -14.10 -12.25 -1.63
N LYS A 77 -14.50 -13.25 -2.43
CA LYS A 77 -15.86 -13.84 -2.35
C LYS A 77 -16.00 -14.74 -1.12
N GLU A 78 -14.95 -15.49 -0.80
CA GLU A 78 -14.92 -16.36 0.39
C GLU A 78 -15.00 -15.55 1.69
N LEU A 79 -14.30 -14.41 1.73
CA LEU A 79 -14.30 -13.46 2.85
C LEU A 79 -15.70 -12.92 3.16
N HIS A 80 -16.50 -12.60 2.13
CA HIS A 80 -17.87 -12.09 2.31
C HIS A 80 -18.80 -13.11 2.98
N ASN A 81 -18.54 -14.41 2.77
CA ASN A 81 -19.37 -15.51 3.28
C ASN A 81 -18.82 -16.12 4.59
N GLY A 82 -17.71 -15.60 5.11
CA GLY A 82 -17.01 -16.15 6.27
C GLY A 82 -17.01 -15.24 7.49
N ASN A 83 -16.43 -15.74 8.59
CA ASN A 83 -16.20 -14.97 9.83
C ASN A 83 -14.84 -14.26 9.86
N CYS A 84 -14.12 -14.18 8.73
CA CYS A 84 -12.84 -13.49 8.67
C CYS A 84 -13.07 -11.98 8.61
N PRO A 85 -12.45 -11.16 9.48
CA PRO A 85 -12.64 -9.71 9.44
C PRO A 85 -11.99 -9.12 8.18
N TYR A 86 -12.58 -8.04 7.71
CA TYR A 86 -12.14 -7.34 6.52
C TYR A 86 -12.32 -5.83 6.63
N MET A 87 -11.58 -5.12 5.79
CA MET A 87 -11.63 -3.68 5.66
C MET A 87 -11.09 -3.29 4.29
N THR A 88 -11.37 -2.06 3.88
CA THR A 88 -10.80 -1.45 2.68
C THR A 88 -10.12 -0.13 3.02
N ALA A 89 -8.93 0.08 2.47
CA ALA A 89 -8.20 1.34 2.53
C ALA A 89 -8.42 2.12 1.23
N TYR A 90 -9.18 3.21 1.31
CA TYR A 90 -9.46 4.11 0.21
C TYR A 90 -8.42 5.23 0.17
N LYS A 91 -7.34 5.03 -0.59
CA LYS A 91 -6.21 5.96 -0.71
C LYS A 91 -6.42 6.89 -1.92
N LEU A 92 -6.87 8.12 -1.66
CA LEU A 92 -6.92 9.18 -2.66
C LEU A 92 -5.52 9.77 -2.79
N VAL A 93 -4.91 9.59 -3.96
CA VAL A 93 -3.58 10.12 -4.27
C VAL A 93 -3.75 11.32 -5.19
N THR A 94 -3.28 12.48 -4.76
CA THR A 94 -3.18 13.69 -5.60
C THR A 94 -1.73 13.99 -5.84
N VAL A 95 -1.32 13.99 -7.11
CA VAL A 95 0.03 14.39 -7.51
C VAL A 95 -0.05 15.69 -8.28
N HIS A 96 0.79 16.64 -7.91
CA HIS A 96 0.98 17.87 -8.65
C HIS A 96 2.47 18.04 -8.95
N PHE A 97 2.82 18.25 -10.21
CA PHE A 97 4.18 18.53 -10.62
C PHE A 97 4.21 19.53 -11.78
N ARG A 98 4.44 20.81 -11.48
CA ARG A 98 4.49 21.88 -12.47
C ARG A 98 5.91 22.06 -13.00
N TRP A 99 6.19 21.40 -14.11
CA TRP A 99 7.44 21.60 -14.86
C TRP A 99 7.19 21.54 -16.37
N TRP A 100 7.62 22.58 -17.09
CA TRP A 100 7.42 22.68 -18.54
C TRP A 100 8.05 21.50 -19.30
N GLY A 101 7.21 20.76 -20.03
CA GLY A 101 7.62 19.61 -20.84
C GLY A 101 7.77 18.29 -20.06
N LEU A 102 7.58 18.29 -18.73
CA LEU A 102 7.73 17.09 -17.89
C LEU A 102 6.51 16.76 -17.02
N GLN A 103 5.56 17.68 -16.85
CA GLN A 103 4.40 17.54 -15.96
C GLN A 103 3.73 16.17 -16.03
N GLY A 104 3.02 15.86 -17.13
CA GLY A 104 2.26 14.61 -17.22
C GLY A 104 3.12 13.35 -17.13
N ARG A 105 4.37 13.39 -17.60
CA ARG A 105 5.29 12.24 -17.48
C ARG A 105 5.62 11.94 -16.02
N VAL A 106 5.96 12.98 -15.26
CA VAL A 106 6.36 12.83 -13.85
C VAL A 106 5.16 12.52 -12.97
N GLU A 107 4.00 13.14 -13.20
CA GLU A 107 2.76 12.85 -12.46
C GLU A 107 2.35 11.38 -12.65
N ASN A 108 2.35 10.89 -13.90
CA ASN A 108 2.06 9.48 -14.19
C ASN A 108 3.09 8.52 -13.59
N PHE A 109 4.38 8.87 -13.65
CA PHE A 109 5.44 8.08 -13.03
C PHE A 109 5.23 7.94 -11.52
N ILE A 110 4.91 9.04 -10.82
CA ILE A 110 4.64 9.03 -9.38
C ILE A 110 3.44 8.14 -9.06
N HIS A 111 2.33 8.27 -9.79
CA HIS A 111 1.16 7.41 -9.58
C HIS A 111 1.49 5.92 -9.75
N LYS A 112 2.32 5.55 -10.74
CA LYS A 112 2.79 4.17 -10.90
C LYS A 112 3.64 3.71 -9.71
N GLN A 113 4.55 4.55 -9.21
CA GLN A 113 5.38 4.20 -8.05
C GLN A 113 4.55 4.10 -6.76
N GLU A 114 3.55 4.96 -6.55
CA GLU A 114 2.61 4.86 -5.42
C GLU A 114 1.79 3.57 -5.49
N LYS A 115 1.26 3.20 -6.66
CA LYS A 115 0.58 1.92 -6.86
C LYS A 115 1.50 0.74 -6.52
N ARG A 116 2.73 0.73 -7.05
CA ARG A 116 3.75 -0.29 -6.77
C ARG A 116 4.06 -0.38 -5.27
N LEU A 117 4.26 0.76 -4.62
CA LEU A 117 4.49 0.84 -3.18
C LEU A 117 3.32 0.24 -2.39
N PHE A 118 2.08 0.64 -2.68
CA PHE A 118 0.90 0.13 -1.99
C PHE A 118 0.72 -1.38 -2.22
N THR A 119 0.94 -1.90 -3.42
CA THR A 119 0.86 -3.34 -3.69
C THR A 119 1.86 -4.11 -2.82
N ASN A 120 3.14 -3.72 -2.86
CA ASN A 120 4.19 -4.42 -2.12
C ASN A 120 4.01 -4.28 -0.60
N PHE A 121 3.67 -3.08 -0.13
CA PHE A 121 3.44 -2.79 1.28
C PHE A 121 2.31 -3.64 1.88
N HIS A 122 1.15 -3.72 1.24
CA HIS A 122 0.02 -4.47 1.81
C HIS A 122 0.22 -5.99 1.72
N ARG A 123 0.97 -6.48 0.72
CA ARG A 123 1.43 -7.87 0.67
C ARG A 123 2.32 -8.21 1.86
N GLN A 124 3.34 -7.39 2.13
CA GLN A 124 4.20 -7.52 3.31
C GLN A 124 3.41 -7.43 4.61
N LEU A 125 2.51 -6.46 4.74
CA LEU A 125 1.68 -6.27 5.92
C LEU A 125 0.89 -7.55 6.25
N PHE A 126 0.29 -8.20 5.25
CA PHE A 126 -0.42 -9.46 5.44
C PHE A 126 0.54 -10.61 5.80
N CYS A 127 1.64 -10.77 5.07
CA CYS A 127 2.63 -11.84 5.34
C CYS A 127 3.38 -11.67 6.66
N TRP A 128 3.35 -10.48 7.26
CA TRP A 128 3.91 -10.21 8.58
C TRP A 128 2.87 -10.26 9.69
N LEU A 129 1.64 -10.72 9.43
CA LEU A 129 0.55 -10.76 10.40
C LEU A 129 0.98 -11.35 11.74
N ASP A 130 1.66 -12.50 11.74
CA ASP A 130 2.11 -13.15 12.97
C ASP A 130 3.12 -12.31 13.80
N ARG A 131 3.79 -11.34 13.16
CA ARG A 131 4.76 -10.46 13.82
C ARG A 131 4.12 -9.29 14.55
N TRP A 132 2.95 -8.83 14.08
CA TRP A 132 2.33 -7.61 14.61
C TRP A 132 0.94 -7.80 15.23
N VAL A 133 0.25 -8.91 14.97
CA VAL A 133 -1.16 -9.11 15.40
C VAL A 133 -1.38 -9.01 16.91
N ASP A 134 -0.38 -9.38 17.72
CA ASP A 134 -0.45 -9.34 19.19
C ASP A 134 0.16 -8.06 19.78
N LEU A 135 0.67 -7.13 18.95
CA LEU A 135 1.26 -5.89 19.42
C LEU A 135 0.19 -4.93 19.92
N THR A 136 0.45 -4.31 21.07
CA THR A 136 -0.36 -3.20 21.56
C THR A 136 0.09 -1.88 20.95
N MET A 137 -0.74 -0.85 21.00
CA MET A 137 -0.33 0.49 20.54
C MET A 137 0.87 1.06 21.31
N ASP A 138 1.06 0.66 22.57
CA ASP A 138 2.23 1.08 23.34
C ASP A 138 3.50 0.35 22.88
N ASP A 139 3.39 -0.89 22.41
CA ASP A 139 4.51 -1.59 21.75
C ASP A 139 4.89 -0.90 20.44
N ILE A 140 3.89 -0.49 19.64
CA ILE A 140 4.13 0.24 18.40
C ILE A 140 4.88 1.55 18.67
N ARG A 141 4.45 2.35 19.65
CA ARG A 141 5.14 3.61 20.01
C ARG A 141 6.60 3.40 20.41
N ARG A 142 6.88 2.35 21.19
CA ARG A 142 8.26 2.00 21.57
C ARG A 142 9.08 1.60 20.34
N MET A 143 8.51 0.78 19.45
CA MET A 143 9.16 0.39 18.20
C MET A 143 9.41 1.58 17.27
N GLU A 144 8.51 2.58 17.23
CA GLU A 144 8.71 3.81 16.45
C GLU A 144 9.95 4.57 16.93
N GLU A 145 10.14 4.73 18.25
CA GLU A 145 11.32 5.38 18.82
C GLU A 145 12.63 4.63 18.51
N GLU A 146 12.61 3.30 18.60
CA GLU A 146 13.77 2.45 18.27
C GLU A 146 14.08 2.52 16.78
N THR A 147 13.05 2.37 15.93
CA THR A 147 13.17 2.43 14.47
C THR A 147 13.70 3.79 14.01
N GLN A 148 13.28 4.89 14.64
CA GLN A 148 13.81 6.22 14.31
C GLN A 148 15.34 6.28 14.48
N ARG A 149 15.85 5.78 15.60
CA ARG A 149 17.30 5.77 15.88
C ARG A 149 18.05 4.87 14.91
N GLU A 150 17.52 3.68 14.65
CA GLU A 150 18.10 2.75 13.69
C GLU A 150 18.15 3.34 12.29
N LEU A 151 17.05 3.92 11.81
CA LEU A 151 17.00 4.55 10.47
C LEU A 151 18.02 5.68 10.33
N ASP A 152 18.22 6.50 11.35
CA ASP A 152 19.24 7.55 11.35
C ASP A 152 20.66 6.97 11.26
N GLN A 153 20.94 5.92 12.02
CA GLN A 153 22.23 5.23 11.94
C GLN A 153 22.44 4.60 10.56
N MET A 154 21.44 3.89 10.05
CA MET A 154 21.52 3.20 8.75
C MET A 154 21.64 4.18 7.59
N ARG A 155 20.99 5.34 7.66
CA ARG A 155 21.13 6.40 6.66
C ARG A 155 22.54 7.00 6.65
N SER A 156 23.17 7.13 7.83
CA SER A 156 24.50 7.74 7.96
C SER A 156 25.65 6.78 7.65
N GLN A 157 25.49 5.48 7.92
CA GLN A 157 26.57 4.49 7.87
C GLN A 157 26.32 3.32 6.91
N GLY A 158 25.08 3.10 6.49
CA GLY A 158 24.69 1.94 5.68
C GLY A 158 24.89 2.12 4.18
N SER A 159 24.84 1.01 3.45
CA SER A 159 24.81 1.00 1.98
C SER A 159 23.39 1.25 1.45
N VAL A 160 23.30 1.78 0.23
CA VAL A 160 22.03 1.90 -0.51
C VAL A 160 21.38 0.52 -0.64
N ARG A 161 20.08 0.42 -0.33
CA ARG A 161 19.29 -0.81 -0.32
C ARG A 161 17.81 -0.51 -0.58
N GLY A 162 17.02 -1.54 -0.81
CA GLY A 162 15.57 -1.42 -1.06
C GLY A 162 15.23 -1.28 -2.53
N MET A 163 14.01 -0.81 -2.81
CA MET A 163 13.50 -0.66 -4.18
C MET A 163 14.29 0.39 -4.96
N LYS A 164 14.58 0.08 -6.22
CA LYS A 164 15.03 1.04 -7.21
C LYS A 164 13.83 1.45 -8.06
N ALA A 165 13.71 2.75 -8.35
CA ALA A 165 12.82 3.21 -9.40
C ALA A 165 13.24 2.53 -10.72
N GLY A 166 12.27 1.99 -11.45
CA GLY A 166 12.53 1.50 -12.81
C GLY A 166 12.87 2.67 -13.74
N GLU A 167 13.67 2.41 -14.76
CA GLU A 167 13.74 3.28 -15.92
C GLU A 167 12.49 3.00 -16.76
N ASP A 168 11.60 3.99 -16.94
CA ASP A 168 10.50 3.90 -17.91
C ASP A 168 11.04 3.60 -19.32
#